data_AF-A0A924SJ97-F1
#
_entry.id   AF-A0A924SJ97-F1
#
_cell.length_a   1.000
_cell.length_b   1.000
_cell.length_c   1.000
_cell.angle_alpha   90.00
_cell.angle_beta   90.00
_cell.angle_gamma   90.00
#
_symmetry.space_group_name_H-M   'P 1'
#
loop_
_entity.id
_entity.type
_entity.pdbx_description
1 polymer ?
#
loop_
_entity_poly.entity_id
_entity_poly.type
_entity_poly.pdbx_seq_one_letter_code
_entity_poly.pdbx_strand_id
1 'polypeptide(L)'
;MAGRSRVPLVVAALVGIVAVVAVRSATGGDGGSTAPVAGSGQPADCVVLQVSASSEKAALLGLVAQEYGERDGEAAGTCARVAVTSKASGGATEALARGWDEAADGPRPDVWSPASTSWTGLLRQRTAARDAPDLVGAGDLPSLARTPLAIAMPKPMAETLGWPAKALGWSDVLSLARDPKGWGTFGKPYGAFKLGKTNPN
;
A
#
# COMPACT_ATOMS: atom_id res chain seq x y z
N MET A 1 52.36 26.83 9.14
CA MET A 1 51.06 26.20 9.45
C MET A 1 50.10 26.52 8.30
N ALA A 2 49.87 25.59 7.37
CA ALA A 2 48.98 25.81 6.22
C ALA A 2 47.57 25.29 6.59
N GLY A 3 46.60 26.20 6.67
CA GLY A 3 45.21 25.87 7.00
C GLY A 3 44.54 25.12 5.84
N ARG A 4 44.12 23.88 6.08
CA ARG A 4 43.28 23.12 5.15
C ARG A 4 41.92 23.82 5.03
N SER A 5 41.63 24.33 3.83
CA SER A 5 40.36 24.97 3.51
C SER A 5 39.22 23.94 3.62
N ARG A 6 38.18 24.28 4.39
CA ARG A 6 36.96 23.46 4.58
C ARG A 6 35.94 23.67 3.46
N VAL A 7 36.26 24.54 2.51
CA VAL A 7 35.42 24.92 1.36
C VAL A 7 34.96 23.72 0.52
N PRO A 8 35.81 22.73 0.15
CA PRO A 8 35.35 21.59 -0.67
C PRO A 8 34.35 20.69 0.08
N LEU A 9 34.44 20.60 1.41
CA LEU A 9 33.53 19.82 2.24
C LEU A 9 32.14 20.47 2.33
N VAL A 10 32.09 21.80 2.43
CA VAL A 10 30.83 22.55 2.46
C VAL A 10 30.13 22.50 1.11
N VAL A 11 30.88 22.61 0.01
CA VAL A 11 30.32 22.49 -1.35
C VAL A 11 29.77 21.08 -1.60
N ALA A 12 30.50 20.03 -1.20
CA ALA A 12 30.03 18.65 -1.32
C ALA A 12 28.75 18.39 -0.50
N ALA A 13 28.68 18.93 0.72
CA ALA A 13 27.49 18.81 1.57
C ALA A 13 26.27 19.53 0.97
N LEU A 14 26.45 20.73 0.43
CA LEU A 14 25.37 21.49 -0.20
C LEU A 14 24.86 20.80 -1.48
N VAL A 15 25.77 20.29 -2.32
CA VAL A 15 25.39 19.52 -3.52
C VAL A 15 24.65 18.24 -3.13
N GLY A 16 25.09 17.56 -2.07
CA GLY A 16 24.40 16.38 -1.53
C GLY A 16 22.98 16.70 -1.03
N ILE A 17 22.81 17.80 -0.29
CA ILE A 17 21.49 18.23 0.20
C ILE A 17 20.56 18.59 -0.97
N VAL A 18 21.05 19.35 -1.95
CA VAL A 18 20.25 19.73 -3.13
C VAL A 18 19.85 18.49 -3.94
N ALA A 19 20.76 17.52 -4.12
CA ALA A 19 20.45 16.27 -4.80
C ALA A 19 19.40 15.44 -4.04
N VAL A 20 19.48 15.36 -2.70
CA VAL A 20 18.48 14.66 -1.88
C VAL A 20 17.11 15.35 -1.95
N VAL A 21 17.06 16.68 -1.92
CA VAL A 21 15.81 17.45 -2.05
C VAL A 21 15.20 17.28 -3.44
N ALA A 22 16.00 17.35 -4.50
CA ALA A 22 15.56 17.17 -5.88
C ALA A 22 15.07 15.74 -6.15
N VAL A 23 15.74 14.73 -5.60
CA VAL A 23 15.26 13.35 -5.68
C VAL A 23 13.97 13.19 -4.89
N ARG A 24 13.83 13.76 -3.68
CA ARG A 24 12.58 13.68 -2.92
C ARG A 24 11.38 14.35 -3.60
N SER A 25 11.60 15.45 -4.32
CA SER A 25 10.55 16.12 -5.07
C SER A 25 10.22 15.42 -6.39
N ALA A 26 11.19 14.76 -7.04
CA ALA A 26 10.97 14.00 -8.27
C ALA A 26 10.50 12.55 -8.04
N THR A 27 10.83 11.95 -6.89
CA THR A 27 10.44 10.59 -6.47
C THR A 27 9.51 10.63 -5.26
N GLY A 28 8.74 11.71 -5.10
CA GLY A 28 7.53 11.75 -4.28
C GLY A 28 6.59 10.66 -4.79
N GLY A 29 6.81 9.45 -4.28
CA GLY A 29 6.30 8.21 -4.81
C GLY A 29 4.79 8.17 -4.73
N ASP A 30 4.21 7.97 -5.91
CA ASP A 30 2.94 7.33 -6.17
C ASP A 30 1.77 7.88 -5.37
N GLY A 31 1.34 9.07 -5.79
CA GLY A 31 -0.08 9.36 -5.93
C GLY A 31 -0.70 8.30 -6.83
N GLY A 32 -1.00 7.12 -6.26
CA GLY A 32 -1.99 6.23 -6.82
C GLY A 32 -3.25 7.06 -6.98
N SER A 33 -3.69 7.24 -8.22
CA SER A 33 -4.79 8.11 -8.60
C SER A 33 -5.92 8.00 -7.57
N THR A 34 -6.06 9.04 -6.76
CA THR A 34 -7.25 9.34 -5.98
C THR A 34 -8.33 9.78 -6.97
N ALA A 35 -8.73 8.87 -7.86
CA ALA A 35 -10.01 9.00 -8.50
C ALA A 35 -11.00 8.49 -7.44
N PRO A 36 -11.77 9.36 -6.77
CA PRO A 36 -12.96 8.87 -6.12
C PRO A 36 -13.74 8.11 -7.21
N VAL A 37 -14.11 6.86 -6.94
CA VAL A 37 -15.20 6.22 -7.69
C VAL A 37 -16.46 6.93 -7.23
N ALA A 38 -16.62 8.17 -7.68
CA ALA A 38 -17.72 9.03 -7.31
C ALA A 38 -18.93 8.58 -8.12
N GLY A 39 -19.80 7.81 -7.47
CA GLY A 39 -21.19 7.72 -7.87
C GLY A 39 -21.76 9.14 -7.89
N SER A 40 -22.00 9.66 -9.09
CA SER A 40 -22.59 10.98 -9.33
C SER A 40 -24.06 10.96 -8.90
N GLY A 41 -24.31 11.34 -7.64
CA GLY A 41 -25.66 11.47 -7.09
C GLY A 41 -25.72 11.33 -5.56
N GLN A 42 -24.95 12.14 -4.82
CA GLN A 42 -25.11 12.19 -3.36
C GLN A 42 -26.21 13.22 -2.99
N PRO A 43 -27.28 12.81 -2.27
CA PRO A 43 -28.13 13.74 -1.54
C PRO A 43 -27.28 14.49 -0.50
N ALA A 44 -27.50 15.80 -0.35
CA ALA A 44 -26.73 16.65 0.55
C ALA A 44 -26.87 16.29 2.04
N ASP A 45 -27.81 15.41 2.40
CA ASP A 45 -28.24 15.16 3.78
C ASP A 45 -27.73 13.83 4.38
N CYS A 46 -26.83 13.11 3.70
CA CYS A 46 -26.31 11.83 4.18
C CYS A 46 -24.97 11.97 4.90
N VAL A 47 -24.78 11.23 5.99
CA VAL A 47 -23.48 11.11 6.68
C VAL A 47 -22.52 10.34 5.78
N VAL A 48 -21.32 10.85 5.56
CA VAL A 48 -20.28 10.15 4.77
C VAL A 48 -19.36 9.40 5.72
N LEU A 49 -19.33 8.07 5.61
CA LEU A 49 -18.40 7.19 6.31
C LEU A 49 -17.14 6.99 5.47
N GLN A 50 -16.01 7.47 5.95
CA GLN A 50 -14.71 7.35 5.28
C GLN A 50 -14.07 6.00 5.60
N VAL A 51 -13.85 5.19 4.56
CA VAL A 51 -13.24 3.86 4.68
C VAL A 51 -11.90 3.85 3.96
N SER A 52 -10.80 3.69 4.70
CA SER A 52 -9.50 3.41 4.11
C SER A 52 -9.30 1.91 3.98
N ALA A 53 -9.12 1.42 2.75
CA ALA A 53 -8.94 0.01 2.45
C ALA A 53 -7.59 -0.26 1.78
N SER A 54 -7.03 -1.45 2.04
CA SER A 54 -5.83 -1.91 1.33
C SER A 54 -6.07 -1.94 -0.19
N SER A 55 -5.01 -1.75 -0.96
CA SER A 55 -5.08 -1.61 -2.42
C SER A 55 -5.75 -2.82 -3.10
N GLU A 56 -5.62 -4.01 -2.52
CA GLU A 56 -6.21 -5.25 -3.02
C GLU A 56 -7.72 -5.35 -2.73
N LYS A 57 -8.24 -4.61 -1.75
CA LYS A 57 -9.66 -4.64 -1.34
C LYS A 57 -10.45 -3.43 -1.81
N ALA A 58 -9.80 -2.28 -2.01
CA ALA A 58 -10.49 -1.01 -2.22
C ALA A 58 -11.52 -1.03 -3.35
N ALA A 59 -11.21 -1.65 -4.49
CA ALA A 59 -12.15 -1.77 -5.61
C ALA A 59 -13.40 -2.59 -5.25
N LEU A 60 -13.20 -3.77 -4.62
CA LEU A 60 -14.32 -4.62 -4.20
C LEU A 60 -15.18 -3.94 -3.13
N LEU A 61 -14.56 -3.31 -2.13
CA LEU A 61 -15.29 -2.56 -1.11
C LEU A 61 -16.00 -1.34 -1.68
N GLY A 62 -15.47 -0.73 -2.75
CA GLY A 62 -16.16 0.32 -3.50
C GLY A 62 -17.46 -0.17 -4.15
N LEU A 63 -17.46 -1.37 -4.73
CA LEU A 63 -18.69 -1.98 -5.26
C LEU A 63 -19.71 -2.27 -4.15
N VAL A 64 -19.24 -2.80 -3.01
CA VAL A 64 -20.11 -3.04 -1.84
C VAL A 64 -20.69 -1.72 -1.30
N ALA A 65 -19.88 -0.67 -1.25
CA ALA A 65 -20.31 0.67 -0.83
C ALA A 65 -21.35 1.29 -1.78
N GLN A 66 -21.18 1.08 -3.09
CA GLN A 66 -22.15 1.51 -4.10
C GLN A 66 -23.47 0.76 -3.94
N GLU A 67 -23.43 -0.57 -3.86
CA GLU A 67 -24.62 -1.40 -3.68
C GLU A 67 -25.36 -1.07 -2.38
N TYR A 68 -24.62 -0.79 -1.30
CA TYR A 68 -25.18 -0.29 -0.05
C TYR A 68 -25.97 1.01 -0.26
N GLY A 69 -25.40 1.95 -1.01
CA GLY A 69 -26.05 3.24 -1.28
C GLY A 69 -27.27 3.17 -2.21
N GLU A 70 -27.29 2.22 -3.15
CA GLU A 70 -28.38 2.02 -4.11
C GLU A 70 -29.64 1.40 -3.49
N ARG A 71 -29.51 0.62 -2.41
CA ARG A 71 -30.67 0.00 -1.73
C ARG A 71 -31.45 1.01 -0.89
N ASP A 72 -30.76 1.67 0.04
CA ASP A 72 -31.30 2.70 0.94
C ASP A 72 -30.14 3.49 1.58
N GLY A 73 -29.03 2.81 1.83
CA GLY A 73 -27.87 3.37 2.51
C GLY A 73 -28.17 3.72 3.95
N GLU A 74 -29.18 3.12 4.56
CA GLU A 74 -29.65 3.51 5.89
C GLU A 74 -28.98 2.68 6.99
N ALA A 75 -28.44 3.36 8.00
CA ALA A 75 -27.95 2.75 9.22
C ALA A 75 -28.61 3.43 10.41
N ALA A 76 -29.34 2.64 11.23
CA ALA A 76 -30.02 3.12 12.44
C ALA A 76 -30.90 4.37 12.22
N GLY A 77 -31.71 4.41 11.15
CA GLY A 77 -32.57 5.55 10.85
C GLY A 77 -31.87 6.73 10.19
N THR A 78 -30.58 6.63 9.87
CA THR A 78 -29.77 7.72 9.30
C THR A 78 -29.23 7.32 7.93
N CYS A 79 -29.37 8.21 6.94
CA CYS A 79 -28.73 8.01 5.65
C CYS A 79 -27.20 8.05 5.81
N ALA A 80 -26.54 7.00 5.34
CA ALA A 80 -25.10 6.88 5.29
C ALA A 80 -24.64 6.62 3.84
N ARG A 81 -23.52 7.24 3.47
CA ARG A 81 -22.80 6.99 2.22
C ARG A 81 -21.39 6.56 2.56
N VAL A 82 -20.92 5.49 1.94
CA VAL A 82 -19.59 4.94 2.23
C VAL A 82 -18.63 5.42 1.15
N ALA A 83 -17.60 6.17 1.55
CA ALA A 83 -16.55 6.64 0.68
C ALA A 83 -15.29 5.78 0.89
N VAL A 84 -14.96 4.93 -0.10
CA VAL A 84 -13.80 4.03 0.00
C VAL A 84 -12.58 4.67 -0.67
N THR A 85 -11.50 4.83 0.10
CA THR A 85 -10.20 5.30 -0.39
C THR A 85 -9.18 4.17 -0.34
N SER A 86 -8.47 3.96 -1.46
CA SER A 86 -7.36 3.01 -1.55
C SER A 86 -6.11 3.59 -0.88
N LYS A 87 -5.54 2.88 0.10
CA LYS A 87 -4.23 3.19 0.70
C LYS A 87 -3.53 1.90 1.07
N ALA A 88 -2.28 1.73 0.61
CA ALA A 88 -1.48 0.57 0.98
C ALA A 88 -1.36 0.45 2.51
N SER A 89 -1.51 -0.75 3.07
CA SER A 89 -1.63 -0.92 4.53
C SER A 89 -0.43 -0.40 5.31
N GLY A 90 0.78 -0.50 4.75
CA GLY A 90 1.98 0.12 5.34
C GLY A 90 1.87 1.65 5.41
N GLY A 91 1.49 2.28 4.30
CA GLY A 91 1.28 3.74 4.25
C GLY A 91 0.15 4.21 5.18
N ALA A 92 -0.95 3.46 5.26
CA ALA A 92 -2.03 3.75 6.21
C ALA A 92 -1.56 3.58 7.66
N THR A 93 -0.75 2.55 7.97
CA THR A 93 -0.20 2.34 9.32
C THR A 93 0.73 3.49 9.73
N GLU A 94 1.64 3.92 8.84
CA GLU A 94 2.48 5.11 9.10
C GLU A 94 1.63 6.36 9.29
N ALA A 95 0.59 6.52 8.47
CA ALA A 95 -0.25 7.69 8.51
C ALA A 95 -1.05 7.79 9.82
N LEU A 96 -1.67 6.69 10.24
CA LEU A 96 -2.38 6.60 11.50
C LEU A 96 -1.43 6.78 12.70
N ALA A 97 -0.25 6.14 12.67
CA ALA A 97 0.69 6.18 13.79
C ALA A 97 1.28 7.56 14.06
N ARG A 98 1.48 8.39 13.02
CA ARG A 98 2.04 9.74 13.18
C ARG A 98 1.00 10.83 13.44
N GLY A 99 -0.28 10.45 13.50
CA GLY A 99 -1.40 11.39 13.37
C GLY A 99 -1.73 11.61 11.89
N TRP A 100 -2.99 11.39 11.53
CA TRP A 100 -3.46 11.51 10.16
C TRP A 100 -3.42 12.97 9.70
N ASP A 101 -2.83 13.23 8.54
CA ASP A 101 -2.74 14.57 7.95
C ASP A 101 -3.61 14.59 6.70
N GLU A 102 -4.76 15.27 6.74
CA GLU A 102 -5.72 15.24 5.63
C GLU A 102 -5.18 15.87 4.34
N ALA A 103 -4.24 16.80 4.43
CA ALA A 103 -3.63 17.41 3.26
C ALA A 103 -2.68 16.43 2.54
N ALA A 104 -2.00 15.57 3.29
CA ALA A 104 -1.04 14.60 2.75
C ALA A 104 -1.64 13.21 2.52
N ASP A 105 -2.65 12.82 3.31
CA ASP A 105 -3.17 11.46 3.37
C ASP A 105 -4.55 11.28 2.74
N GLY A 106 -5.26 12.38 2.47
CA GLY A 106 -6.68 12.38 2.10
C GLY A 106 -7.60 12.38 3.33
N PRO A 107 -8.92 12.21 3.13
CA PRO A 107 -9.90 12.23 4.23
C PRO A 107 -9.53 11.25 5.34
N ARG A 108 -9.65 11.70 6.60
CA ARG A 108 -9.41 10.81 7.75
C ARG A 108 -10.39 9.64 7.73
N PRO A 109 -9.92 8.38 7.85
CA PRO A 109 -10.81 7.24 7.86
C PRO A 109 -11.53 7.10 9.21
N ASP A 110 -12.82 6.81 9.14
CA ASP A 110 -13.61 6.29 10.27
C ASP A 110 -13.41 4.78 10.43
N VAL A 111 -13.21 4.08 9.29
CA VAL A 111 -12.97 2.64 9.24
C VAL A 111 -11.67 2.36 8.48
N TRP A 112 -10.83 1.50 9.03
CA TRP A 112 -9.63 1.02 8.36
C TRP A 112 -9.68 -0.48 8.14
N SER A 113 -9.53 -0.91 6.89
CA SER A 113 -9.51 -2.32 6.47
C SER A 113 -8.14 -2.70 5.88
N PRO A 114 -7.16 -3.10 6.72
CA PRO A 114 -5.82 -3.48 6.25
C PRO A 114 -5.80 -4.81 5.50
N ALA A 115 -4.73 -5.09 4.76
CA ALA A 115 -4.56 -6.34 4.01
C ALA A 115 -4.48 -7.59 4.91
N SER A 116 -4.15 -7.41 6.20
CA SER A 116 -4.06 -8.46 7.21
C SER A 116 -4.27 -7.84 8.60
N THR A 117 -4.80 -8.61 9.54
CA THR A 117 -4.90 -8.20 10.96
C THR A 117 -3.54 -7.92 11.59
N SER A 118 -2.44 -8.49 11.06
CA SER A 118 -1.07 -8.20 11.53
C SER A 118 -0.73 -6.70 11.51
N TRP A 119 -1.29 -5.94 10.56
CA TRP A 119 -1.06 -4.49 10.48
C TRP A 119 -1.61 -3.74 11.69
N THR A 120 -2.64 -4.25 12.35
CA THR A 120 -3.19 -3.64 13.58
C THR A 120 -2.22 -3.77 14.76
N GLY A 121 -1.49 -4.89 14.85
CA GLY A 121 -0.43 -5.08 15.82
C GLY A 121 0.73 -4.12 15.59
N LEU A 122 1.14 -3.93 14.33
CA LEU A 122 2.17 -2.95 13.97
C LEU A 122 1.73 -1.51 14.26
N LEU A 123 0.46 -1.17 14.03
CA LEU A 123 -0.07 0.14 14.38
C LEU A 123 0.03 0.37 15.89
N ARG A 124 -0.43 -0.57 16.72
CA ARG A 124 -0.31 -0.50 18.19
C ARG A 124 1.12 -0.33 18.64
N GLN A 125 2.06 -1.10 18.07
CA GLN A 125 3.48 -0.97 18.39
C GLN A 125 3.99 0.44 18.09
N ARG A 126 3.61 1.01 16.94
CA ARG A 126 4.09 2.33 16.52
C ARG A 126 3.45 3.48 17.28
N THR A 127 2.17 3.39 17.64
CA THR A 127 1.51 4.39 18.49
C THR A 127 2.08 4.34 19.91
N ALA A 128 2.29 3.13 20.47
CA ALA A 128 2.91 2.96 21.78
C ALA A 128 4.35 3.53 21.83
N ALA A 129 5.15 3.30 20.79
CA ALA A 129 6.50 3.88 20.68
C ALA A 129 6.53 5.43 20.61
N ARG A 130 5.37 6.07 20.44
CA ARG A 130 5.17 7.52 20.37
C ARG A 130 4.31 8.05 21.52
N ASP A 131 4.02 7.23 22.54
CA ASP A 131 3.10 7.55 23.64
C ASP A 131 1.71 8.02 23.14
N ALA A 132 1.28 7.54 21.98
CA ALA A 132 -0.02 7.85 21.39
C ALA A 132 -1.10 6.81 21.78
N PRO A 133 -2.38 7.20 21.85
CA PRO A 133 -3.47 6.29 22.17
C PRO A 133 -3.57 5.07 21.24
N ASP A 134 -4.11 3.96 21.73
CA ASP A 134 -4.48 2.83 20.88
C ASP A 134 -5.68 3.21 20.00
N LEU A 135 -5.45 3.28 18.69
CA LEU A 135 -6.47 3.58 17.68
C LEU A 135 -7.30 2.36 17.28
N VAL A 136 -6.83 1.14 17.58
CA VAL A 136 -7.51 -0.12 17.21
C VAL A 136 -8.55 -0.49 18.27
N GLY A 137 -8.27 -0.18 19.54
CA GLY A 137 -9.13 -0.51 20.68
C GLY A 137 -9.12 -2.00 21.03
N ALA A 138 -9.96 -2.40 21.98
CA ALA A 138 -10.02 -3.77 22.52
C ALA A 138 -11.09 -4.66 21.86
N GLY A 139 -11.82 -4.15 20.85
CA GLY A 139 -12.88 -4.89 20.18
C GLY A 139 -12.37 -6.01 19.28
N ASP A 140 -13.30 -6.88 18.87
CA ASP A 140 -13.01 -7.95 17.91
C ASP A 140 -12.61 -7.39 16.55
N LEU A 141 -11.66 -8.05 15.89
CA LEU A 141 -11.18 -7.74 14.54
C LEU A 141 -11.63 -8.83 13.57
N PRO A 142 -12.91 -8.85 13.15
CA PRO A 142 -13.43 -9.90 12.28
C PRO A 142 -12.71 -9.89 10.93
N SER A 143 -12.37 -11.08 10.45
CA SER A 143 -11.79 -11.26 9.12
C SER A 143 -12.88 -11.11 8.05
N LEU A 144 -12.78 -10.06 7.24
CA LEU A 144 -13.72 -9.83 6.13
C LEU A 144 -13.48 -10.78 4.95
N ALA A 145 -12.22 -11.13 4.70
CA ALA A 145 -11.82 -11.99 3.59
C ALA A 145 -10.53 -12.74 3.89
N ARG A 146 -10.33 -13.88 3.23
CA ARG A 146 -9.08 -14.64 3.22
C ARG A 146 -8.73 -14.99 1.79
N THR A 147 -7.52 -14.66 1.36
CA THR A 147 -7.02 -14.95 0.02
C THR A 147 -5.80 -15.89 0.11
N PRO A 148 -5.68 -16.89 -0.78
CA PRO A 148 -4.46 -17.66 -0.90
C PRO A 148 -3.35 -16.83 -1.56
N LEU A 149 -2.09 -17.13 -1.23
CA LEU A 149 -0.95 -16.65 -1.99
C LEU A 149 -0.74 -17.54 -3.21
N ALA A 150 -0.73 -16.95 -4.40
CA ALA A 150 -0.55 -17.65 -5.67
C ALA A 150 0.61 -17.05 -6.48
N ILE A 151 1.15 -17.84 -7.40
CA ILE A 151 2.12 -17.37 -8.41
C ILE A 151 1.35 -17.03 -9.67
N ALA A 152 1.36 -15.75 -10.05
CA ALA A 152 0.97 -15.32 -11.37
C ALA A 152 2.22 -15.01 -12.19
N MET A 153 2.28 -15.51 -13.42
CA MET A 153 3.42 -15.32 -14.31
C MET A 153 2.94 -15.05 -15.74
N PRO A 154 3.51 -14.07 -16.46
CA PRO A 154 3.22 -13.90 -17.88
C PRO A 154 3.47 -15.20 -18.65
N LYS A 155 2.54 -15.58 -19.53
CA LYS A 155 2.60 -16.86 -20.26
C LYS A 155 3.98 -17.16 -20.88
N PRO A 156 4.66 -16.22 -21.60
CA PRO A 156 5.98 -16.51 -22.17
C PRO A 156 7.07 -16.84 -21.14
N MET A 157 6.96 -16.26 -19.93
CA MET A 157 7.88 -16.53 -18.83
C MET A 157 7.60 -17.90 -18.21
N ALA A 158 6.33 -18.26 -18.06
CA ALA A 158 5.92 -19.59 -17.57
C ALA A 158 6.35 -20.70 -18.54
N GLU A 159 6.16 -20.49 -19.85
CA GLU A 159 6.60 -21.42 -20.89
C GLU A 159 8.12 -21.60 -20.89
N THR A 160 8.87 -20.52 -20.63
CA THR A 160 10.33 -20.60 -20.47
C THR A 160 10.75 -21.52 -19.33
N LEU A 161 9.93 -21.63 -18.28
CA LEU A 161 10.16 -22.52 -17.13
C LEU A 161 9.58 -23.94 -17.34
N GLY A 162 8.95 -24.22 -18.48
CA GLY A 162 8.45 -25.54 -18.86
C GLY A 162 6.93 -25.73 -18.77
N TRP A 163 6.15 -24.69 -18.46
CA TRP A 163 4.68 -24.76 -18.54
C TRP A 163 4.22 -24.88 -20.00
N PRO A 164 3.11 -25.60 -20.32
CA PRO A 164 2.22 -26.33 -19.43
C PRO A 164 2.65 -27.77 -19.11
N ALA A 165 3.71 -28.29 -19.74
CA ALA A 165 4.17 -29.67 -19.52
C ALA A 165 4.67 -29.91 -18.08
N LYS A 166 5.15 -28.85 -17.42
CA LYS A 166 5.56 -28.83 -16.01
C LYS A 166 4.64 -27.92 -15.20
N ALA A 167 4.09 -28.45 -14.11
CA ALA A 167 3.43 -27.64 -13.10
C ALA A 167 4.49 -26.80 -12.35
N LEU A 168 4.38 -25.47 -12.44
CA LEU A 168 5.31 -24.55 -11.80
C LEU A 168 4.93 -24.30 -10.35
N GLY A 169 5.93 -24.23 -9.47
CA GLY A 169 5.74 -23.95 -8.04
C GLY A 169 6.75 -22.97 -7.46
N TRP A 170 6.65 -22.72 -6.15
CA TRP A 170 7.53 -21.80 -5.42
C TRP A 170 9.01 -22.19 -5.49
N SER A 171 9.31 -23.48 -5.59
CA SER A 171 10.69 -23.98 -5.77
C SER A 171 11.31 -23.51 -7.09
N ASP A 172 10.53 -23.41 -8.16
CA ASP A 172 11.00 -22.93 -9.47
C ASP A 172 11.30 -21.44 -9.42
N VAL A 173 10.38 -20.66 -8.82
CA VAL A 173 10.57 -19.23 -8.61
C VAL A 173 11.80 -18.97 -7.72
N LEU A 174 11.98 -19.75 -6.66
CA LEU A 174 13.14 -19.64 -5.77
C LEU A 174 14.44 -20.01 -6.49
N SER A 175 14.43 -21.03 -7.33
CA SER A 175 15.61 -21.44 -8.11
C SER A 175 16.02 -20.34 -9.08
N LEU A 176 15.06 -19.77 -9.82
CA LEU A 176 15.28 -18.61 -10.69
C LEU A 176 15.80 -17.40 -9.89
N ALA A 177 15.25 -17.15 -8.70
CA ALA A 177 15.65 -16.03 -7.85
C ALA A 177 17.09 -16.13 -7.32
N ARG A 178 17.59 -17.36 -7.16
CA ARG A 178 18.95 -17.65 -6.70
C ARG A 178 19.98 -17.69 -7.82
N ASP A 179 19.54 -17.78 -9.07
CA ASP A 179 20.43 -17.78 -10.22
C ASP A 179 20.99 -16.36 -10.48
N PRO A 180 22.31 -16.13 -10.39
CA PRO A 180 22.91 -14.82 -10.66
C PRO A 180 22.66 -14.31 -12.08
N LYS A 181 22.43 -15.21 -13.05
CA LYS A 181 22.07 -14.86 -14.43
C LYS A 181 20.56 -14.65 -14.59
N GLY A 182 19.74 -15.08 -13.61
CA GLY A 182 18.28 -14.99 -13.63
C GLY A 182 17.68 -15.52 -14.93
N TRP A 183 16.90 -14.69 -15.61
CA TRP A 183 16.30 -15.05 -16.90
C TRP A 183 17.33 -15.22 -18.03
N GLY A 184 18.56 -14.74 -17.85
CA GLY A 184 19.67 -14.92 -18.79
C GLY A 184 20.12 -16.37 -18.95
N THR A 185 19.90 -17.22 -17.94
CA THR A 185 20.13 -18.68 -18.05
C THR A 185 19.27 -19.32 -19.13
N PHE A 186 18.11 -18.72 -19.42
CA PHE A 186 17.20 -19.16 -20.47
C PHE A 186 17.34 -18.32 -21.76
N GLY A 187 18.39 -17.51 -21.88
CA GLY A 187 18.60 -16.61 -23.01
C GLY A 187 17.55 -15.50 -23.15
N LYS A 188 16.85 -15.15 -22.05
CA LYS A 188 15.80 -14.13 -22.07
C LYS A 188 16.30 -12.78 -21.53
N PRO A 189 15.92 -11.65 -22.15
CA PRO A 189 16.39 -10.32 -21.75
C PRO A 189 15.60 -9.70 -20.57
N TYR A 190 14.93 -10.51 -19.74
CA TYR A 190 14.07 -10.01 -18.65
C TYR A 190 14.86 -9.58 -17.40
N GLY A 191 16.18 -9.79 -17.39
CA GLY A 191 17.07 -9.42 -16.29
C GLY A 191 17.06 -10.40 -15.12
N ALA A 192 17.60 -9.97 -13.99
CA ALA A 192 17.58 -10.75 -12.76
C ALA A 192 16.17 -10.73 -12.11
N PHE A 193 15.87 -11.75 -11.32
CA PHE A 193 14.66 -11.77 -10.50
C PHE A 193 14.70 -10.62 -9.47
N LYS A 194 13.56 -9.95 -9.29
CA LYS A 194 13.37 -8.90 -8.28
C LYS A 194 12.09 -9.18 -7.50
N LEU A 195 12.12 -9.00 -6.18
CA LEU A 195 10.97 -9.14 -5.31
C LEU A 195 10.52 -7.76 -4.81
N GLY A 196 9.27 -7.41 -5.09
CA GLY A 196 8.56 -6.31 -4.42
C GLY A 196 7.49 -6.88 -3.50
N LYS A 197 7.45 -6.46 -2.24
CA LYS A 197 6.34 -6.81 -1.33
C LYS A 197 6.01 -5.68 -0.36
N THR A 198 4.73 -5.53 -0.03
CA THR A 198 4.24 -4.72 1.09
C THR A 198 4.38 -5.55 2.38
N ASN A 199 5.47 -5.38 3.15
CA ASN A 199 5.74 -6.22 4.33
C ASN A 199 5.37 -5.54 5.65
N PRO A 200 4.53 -6.17 6.50
CA PRO A 200 4.40 -5.78 7.90
C PRO A 200 5.49 -6.36 8.82
N ASN A 201 6.35 -7.26 8.31
CA ASN A 201 7.48 -7.87 9.04
C ASN A 201 8.86 -7.39 8.55
#